data_AF-A0A2G3AGI0-F1
#
_entry.id   AF-A0A2G3AGI0-F1
#
_cell.length_a   1.000
_cell.length_b   1.000
_cell.length_c   1.000
_cell.angle_alpha   90.00
_cell.angle_beta   90.00
_cell.angle_gamma   90.00
#
_symmetry.space_group_name_H-M   'P 1'
#
loop_
_entity.id
_entity.type
_entity.pdbx_description
1 polymer ?
#
loop_
_entity_poly.entity_id
_entity_poly.type
_entity_poly.pdbx_seq_one_letter_code
_entity_poly.pdbx_strand_id
1 'polypeptide(L)'
;MHALRKSQSEGKSLKTFILAVNLQVPGRDHHSAVFYFSTTDDAPLEPGSLLYRFVNGDDSYRNSRFKIVNRIIKGPWIVKAAVGNYSACILGKALNCYYHRGPNYLEIDVDIGSSAIASAILHLALGYVTSVTIDMGFLVESQTEEELPEKLFGAVRICQMEMSSATFVDTTSSRKVLPTVNLHNNVNSSRVQAEEKGENDDD
;
A
#
# COMPACT_ATOMS: atom_id res chain seq x y z
N MET A 1 0.03 -1.57 -14.77
CA MET A 1 -0.75 -2.67 -15.39
C MET A 1 0.09 -3.72 -16.12
N HIS A 2 1.15 -3.37 -16.89
CA HIS A 2 1.95 -4.36 -17.61
C HIS A 2 2.69 -5.36 -16.71
N ALA A 3 3.31 -4.90 -15.62
CA ALA A 3 4.01 -5.78 -14.67
C ALA A 3 3.07 -6.77 -13.97
N LEU A 4 1.89 -6.31 -13.54
CA LEU A 4 0.86 -7.16 -12.93
C LEU A 4 0.33 -8.20 -13.92
N ARG A 5 0.03 -7.79 -15.17
CA ARG A 5 -0.40 -8.72 -16.24
C ARG A 5 0.67 -9.76 -16.57
N LYS A 6 1.95 -9.35 -16.58
CA LYS A 6 3.08 -10.26 -16.79
C LYS A 6 3.18 -11.28 -15.64
N SER A 7 3.16 -10.83 -14.39
CA SER A 7 3.18 -11.71 -13.20
C SER A 7 1.96 -12.66 -13.16
N GLN A 8 0.78 -12.18 -13.58
CA GLN A 8 -0.42 -13.02 -13.77
C GLN A 8 -0.23 -14.08 -14.85
N SER A 9 0.31 -13.71 -16.02
CA SER A 9 0.57 -14.66 -17.12
C SER A 9 1.61 -15.74 -16.77
N GLU A 10 2.52 -15.43 -15.84
CA GLU A 10 3.56 -16.37 -15.36
C GLU A 10 3.10 -17.20 -14.15
N GLY A 11 1.85 -17.05 -13.68
CA GLY A 11 1.36 -17.74 -12.47
C GLY A 11 2.01 -17.26 -11.16
N LYS A 12 2.74 -16.15 -11.19
CA LYS A 12 3.48 -15.59 -10.06
C LYS A 12 2.70 -14.56 -9.25
N SER A 13 1.56 -14.10 -9.76
CA SER A 13 0.67 -13.10 -9.14
C SER A 13 0.26 -13.40 -7.69
N LEU A 14 0.31 -14.66 -7.24
CA LEU A 14 -0.05 -15.04 -5.88
C LEU A 14 1.09 -14.85 -4.85
N LYS A 15 2.33 -14.59 -5.30
CA LYS A 15 3.49 -14.38 -4.42
C LYS A 15 3.76 -12.91 -4.11
N THR A 16 3.14 -12.01 -4.85
CA THR A 16 3.34 -10.56 -4.73
C THR A 16 2.42 -9.96 -3.68
N PHE A 17 2.98 -9.14 -2.80
CA PHE A 17 2.21 -8.27 -1.91
C PHE A 17 2.06 -6.88 -2.53
N ILE A 18 0.84 -6.32 -2.52
CA ILE A 18 0.55 -4.99 -3.06
C ILE A 18 0.29 -3.99 -1.92
N LEU A 19 1.00 -2.87 -1.94
CA LEU A 19 0.71 -1.70 -1.12
C LEU A 19 0.10 -0.63 -2.04
N ALA A 20 -1.12 -0.20 -1.75
CA ALA A 20 -1.75 0.92 -2.44
C ALA A 20 -1.85 2.11 -1.49
N VAL A 21 -1.45 3.29 -1.95
CA VAL A 21 -1.69 4.56 -1.25
C VAL A 21 -2.61 5.40 -2.13
N ASN A 22 -3.83 5.63 -1.66
CA ASN A 22 -4.83 6.44 -2.34
C ASN A 22 -4.93 7.80 -1.65
N LEU A 23 -4.37 8.82 -2.27
CA LEU A 23 -4.55 10.20 -1.81
C LEU A 23 -5.88 10.71 -2.32
N GLN A 24 -6.84 10.93 -1.42
CA GLN A 24 -8.13 11.50 -1.73
C GLN A 24 -8.00 13.02 -1.79
N VAL A 25 -8.08 13.56 -3.00
CA VAL A 25 -7.81 14.96 -3.32
C VAL A 25 -9.14 15.73 -3.30
N PRO A 26 -9.40 16.58 -2.29
CA PRO A 26 -10.53 17.49 -2.31
C PRO A 26 -10.37 18.52 -3.43
N GLY A 27 -11.50 18.95 -3.98
CA GLY A 27 -11.55 19.95 -5.04
C GLY A 27 -13.00 20.21 -5.46
N ARG A 28 -13.18 20.95 -6.55
CA ARG A 28 -14.51 21.11 -7.17
C ARG A 28 -15.09 19.77 -7.60
N ASP A 29 -14.24 18.95 -8.19
CA ASP A 29 -14.47 17.53 -8.44
C ASP A 29 -13.49 16.76 -7.54
N HIS A 30 -13.98 15.74 -6.83
CA HIS A 30 -13.14 14.90 -5.98
C HIS A 30 -12.33 13.92 -6.84
N HIS A 31 -11.04 13.79 -6.55
CA HIS A 31 -10.14 12.91 -7.30
C HIS A 31 -9.42 11.94 -6.37
N SER A 32 -8.99 10.81 -6.92
CA SER A 32 -8.09 9.86 -6.26
C SER A 32 -6.77 9.79 -7.02
N ALA A 33 -5.67 10.05 -6.32
CA ALA A 33 -4.33 9.77 -6.82
C ALA A 33 -3.83 8.47 -6.17
N VAL A 34 -3.96 7.35 -6.89
CA VAL A 34 -3.65 6.02 -6.36
C VAL A 34 -2.28 5.54 -6.84
N PHE A 35 -1.40 5.25 -5.89
CA PHE A 35 -0.06 4.73 -6.14
C PHE A 35 0.03 3.27 -5.70
N TYR A 36 0.38 2.39 -6.63
CA TYR A 36 0.54 0.96 -6.37
C TYR A 36 2.01 0.60 -6.32
N PHE A 37 2.42 0.01 -5.20
CA PHE A 37 3.73 -0.58 -4.98
C PHE A 37 3.56 -2.07 -4.81
N SER A 38 4.52 -2.85 -5.29
CA SER A 38 4.50 -4.29 -5.15
C SER A 38 5.86 -4.79 -4.70
N THR A 39 5.86 -5.83 -3.88
CA THR A 39 7.09 -6.60 -3.68
C THR A 39 7.55 -7.21 -5.01
N THR A 40 8.83 -7.56 -5.13
CA THR A 40 9.27 -8.40 -6.24
C THR A 40 8.92 -9.86 -5.94
N ASP A 41 8.76 -10.68 -6.97
CA ASP A 41 8.30 -12.07 -6.85
C ASP A 41 9.24 -12.97 -6.00
N ASP A 42 10.50 -12.54 -5.83
CA ASP A 42 11.57 -13.19 -5.06
C ASP A 42 11.77 -12.60 -3.66
N ALA A 43 11.10 -11.49 -3.32
CA ALA A 43 11.26 -10.81 -2.04
C ALA A 43 9.89 -10.52 -1.39
N PRO A 44 9.19 -11.54 -0.86
CA PRO A 44 7.96 -11.31 -0.10
C PRO A 44 8.22 -10.43 1.13
N LEU A 45 7.15 -9.93 1.76
CA LEU A 45 7.29 -9.18 3.02
C LEU A 45 8.03 -10.02 4.06
N GLU A 46 9.19 -9.55 4.48
CA GLU A 46 10.03 -10.21 5.48
C GLU A 46 9.28 -10.30 6.82
N PRO A 47 8.98 -11.51 7.33
CA PRO A 47 8.29 -11.68 8.60
C PRO A 47 9.02 -10.98 9.75
N GLY A 48 8.28 -10.26 10.59
CA GLY A 48 8.84 -9.51 11.71
C GLY A 48 9.46 -8.15 11.36
N SER A 49 9.72 -7.87 10.08
CA SER A 49 10.17 -6.54 9.63
C SER A 49 9.20 -5.43 10.04
N LEU A 50 9.67 -4.19 10.11
CA LEU A 50 8.83 -3.04 10.45
C LEU A 50 7.63 -2.91 9.50
N LEU A 51 7.84 -3.10 8.19
CA LEU A 51 6.76 -3.07 7.20
C LEU A 51 5.78 -4.24 7.38
N TYR A 52 6.27 -5.44 7.69
CA TYR A 52 5.40 -6.59 7.99
C TYR A 52 4.53 -6.33 9.22
N ARG A 53 5.10 -5.78 10.30
CA ARG A 53 4.37 -5.39 11.50
C ARG A 53 3.34 -4.29 11.21
N PHE A 54 3.69 -3.30 10.38
CA PHE A 54 2.75 -2.27 9.94
C PHE A 54 1.57 -2.84 9.16
N VAL A 55 1.84 -3.74 8.20
CA VAL A 55 0.80 -4.38 7.38
C VAL A 55 -0.17 -5.19 8.23
N ASN A 56 0.34 -5.92 9.22
CA ASN A 56 -0.46 -6.83 10.05
C ASN A 56 -0.88 -6.23 11.41
N GLY A 57 -0.50 -4.98 11.70
CA GLY A 57 -0.84 -4.28 12.94
C GLY A 57 -2.28 -3.76 12.95
N ASP A 58 -2.65 -3.08 14.03
CA ASP A 58 -3.92 -2.35 14.12
C ASP A 58 -3.79 -0.92 13.58
N ASP A 59 -4.92 -0.22 13.48
CA ASP A 59 -4.95 1.15 12.95
C ASP A 59 -4.25 2.14 13.88
N SER A 60 -4.21 1.91 15.19
CA SER A 60 -3.46 2.75 16.12
C SER A 60 -1.96 2.70 15.81
N TYR A 61 -1.42 1.49 15.63
CA TYR A 61 -0.03 1.28 15.24
C TYR A 61 0.26 1.91 13.89
N ARG A 62 -0.59 1.68 12.88
CA ARG A 62 -0.43 2.26 11.54
C ARG A 62 -0.49 3.78 11.55
N ASN A 63 -1.48 4.35 12.23
CA ASN A 63 -1.65 5.80 12.34
C ASN A 63 -0.45 6.45 13.03
N SER A 64 0.12 5.78 14.04
CA SER A 64 1.27 6.31 14.75
C SER A 64 2.57 6.37 13.94
N ARG A 65 2.64 5.65 12.80
CA ARG A 65 3.90 5.41 12.05
C ARG A 65 3.83 5.66 10.55
N PHE A 66 2.65 5.74 9.94
CA PHE A 66 2.57 5.98 8.50
C PHE A 66 3.09 7.38 8.17
N LYS A 67 4.24 7.45 7.47
CA LYS A 67 5.01 8.68 7.26
C LYS A 67 5.23 8.92 5.77
N ILE A 68 5.15 10.19 5.39
CA ILE A 68 5.52 10.68 4.07
C ILE A 68 6.73 11.60 4.17
N VAL A 69 7.59 11.53 3.16
CA VAL A 69 8.63 12.52 2.90
C VAL A 69 8.41 13.11 1.51
N ASN A 70 8.43 14.44 1.42
CA ASN A 70 8.12 15.19 0.20
C ASN A 70 9.29 16.09 -0.19
N ARG A 71 9.53 16.20 -1.50
CA ARG A 71 10.50 17.16 -2.05
C ARG A 71 9.97 17.80 -3.32
N ILE A 72 9.88 19.13 -3.33
CA ILE A 72 9.60 19.88 -4.55
C ILE A 72 10.87 19.99 -5.39
N ILE A 73 10.89 19.32 -6.53
CA ILE A 73 12.00 19.32 -7.49
C ILE A 73 11.92 20.56 -8.39
N LYS A 74 10.72 20.82 -8.93
CA LYS A 74 10.43 21.96 -9.79
C LYS A 74 9.15 22.64 -9.29
N GLY A 75 9.13 23.97 -9.29
CA GLY A 75 7.94 24.73 -8.91
C GLY A 75 8.28 26.13 -8.40
N PRO A 76 7.27 27.01 -8.28
CA PRO A 76 7.42 28.34 -7.69
C PRO A 76 7.96 28.27 -6.25
N TRP A 77 8.68 29.29 -5.82
CA TRP A 77 9.27 29.35 -4.48
C TRP A 77 8.22 29.23 -3.37
N ILE A 78 7.01 29.78 -3.59
CA ILE A 78 5.90 29.70 -2.62
C ILE A 78 5.43 28.25 -2.39
N VAL A 79 5.37 27.44 -3.46
CA VAL A 79 5.04 26.01 -3.36
C VAL A 79 6.17 25.25 -2.65
N LYS A 80 7.43 25.57 -2.98
CA LYS A 80 8.60 24.99 -2.29
C LYS A 80 8.61 25.29 -0.80
N ALA A 81 8.29 26.52 -0.41
CA ALA A 81 8.21 26.93 1.00
C ALA A 81 7.06 26.24 1.72
N ALA A 82 5.86 26.25 1.14
CA ALA A 82 4.68 25.63 1.73
C ALA A 82 4.85 24.13 1.93
N VAL A 83 5.30 23.39 0.91
CA VAL A 83 5.52 21.94 1.03
C VAL A 83 6.79 21.64 1.83
N GLY A 84 7.81 22.49 1.77
CA GLY A 84 9.07 22.32 2.50
C GLY A 84 8.91 22.33 4.01
N ASN A 85 8.02 23.19 4.54
CA ASN A 85 7.66 23.21 5.96
C ASN A 85 7.01 21.89 6.43
N TYR A 86 6.51 21.08 5.50
CA TYR A 86 5.91 19.76 5.73
C TYR A 86 6.61 18.68 4.89
N SER A 87 7.93 18.83 4.72
CA SER A 87 8.77 17.92 3.94
C SER A 87 8.85 16.52 4.53
N ALA A 88 8.52 16.34 5.81
CA ALA A 88 8.28 15.04 6.43
C ALA A 88 7.08 15.16 7.39
N CYS A 89 6.18 14.19 7.38
CA CYS A 89 5.01 14.21 8.26
C CYS A 89 4.49 12.78 8.53
N ILE A 90 3.98 12.54 9.73
CA ILE A 90 3.23 11.31 10.07
C ILE A 90 1.79 11.50 9.61
N LEU A 91 1.51 11.05 8.38
CA LEU A 91 0.19 11.15 7.76
C LEU A 91 -0.90 10.56 8.64
N GLY A 92 -0.64 9.41 9.25
CA GLY A 92 -1.62 8.73 10.11
C GLY A 92 -2.01 9.50 11.38
N LYS A 93 -1.22 10.51 11.79
CA LYS A 93 -1.57 11.44 12.87
C LYS A 93 -2.16 12.75 12.35
N ALA A 94 -1.73 13.19 11.18
CA ALA A 94 -2.09 14.48 10.62
C ALA A 94 -3.41 14.45 9.82
N LEU A 95 -3.79 13.28 9.31
CA LEU A 95 -4.94 13.05 8.45
C LEU A 95 -5.70 11.79 8.88
N ASN A 96 -6.97 11.73 8.53
CA ASN A 96 -7.73 10.49 8.63
C ASN A 96 -7.19 9.50 7.60
N CYS A 97 -6.74 8.34 8.08
CA CYS A 97 -6.31 7.23 7.23
C CYS A 97 -7.25 6.05 7.44
N TYR A 98 -7.68 5.42 6.35
CA TYR A 98 -8.50 4.20 6.38
C TYR A 98 -7.73 3.06 5.73
N TYR A 99 -7.73 1.90 6.39
CA TYR A 99 -6.89 0.77 6.02
C TYR A 99 -7.74 -0.41 5.55
N HIS A 100 -7.50 -0.85 4.32
CA HIS A 100 -8.20 -1.98 3.71
C HIS A 100 -7.21 -3.12 3.48
N ARG A 101 -7.21 -4.10 4.40
CA ARG A 101 -6.32 -5.26 4.35
C ARG A 101 -7.04 -6.46 3.72
N GLY A 102 -6.54 -6.92 2.57
CA GLY A 102 -6.94 -8.19 1.96
C GLY A 102 -5.99 -9.35 2.30
N PRO A 103 -5.97 -10.45 1.54
CA PRO A 103 -4.97 -11.51 1.72
C PRO A 103 -3.56 -11.07 1.31
N ASN A 104 -3.42 -10.48 0.13
CA ASN A 104 -2.13 -10.12 -0.49
C ASN A 104 -1.98 -8.61 -0.77
N TYR A 105 -2.81 -7.77 -0.18
CA TYR A 105 -2.68 -6.32 -0.31
C TYR A 105 -3.05 -5.57 0.97
N LEU A 106 -2.50 -4.38 1.10
CA LEU A 106 -2.97 -3.33 2.00
C LEU A 106 -3.17 -2.06 1.18
N GLU A 107 -4.38 -1.51 1.23
CA GLU A 107 -4.69 -0.19 0.68
C GLU A 107 -4.86 0.81 1.83
N ILE A 108 -4.28 1.99 1.65
CA ILE A 108 -4.31 3.10 2.60
C ILE A 108 -5.00 4.28 1.91
N ASP A 109 -6.22 4.55 2.31
CA ASP A 109 -6.96 5.73 1.91
C ASP A 109 -6.57 6.89 2.81
N VAL A 110 -6.09 7.98 2.22
CA VAL A 110 -5.64 9.17 2.93
C VAL A 110 -6.57 10.33 2.58
N ASP A 111 -7.42 10.71 3.53
CA ASP A 111 -8.35 11.83 3.37
C ASP A 111 -7.62 13.15 3.62
N ILE A 112 -7.19 13.83 2.55
CA ILE A 112 -6.55 15.14 2.66
C ILE A 112 -7.55 16.22 3.14
N GLY A 113 -8.85 16.01 2.87
CA GLY A 113 -9.93 16.90 3.29
C GLY A 113 -10.10 16.96 4.81
N SER A 114 -9.60 15.97 5.56
CA SER A 114 -9.72 15.92 7.01
C SER A 114 -8.86 16.97 7.75
N SER A 115 -7.97 17.68 7.05
CA SER A 115 -7.13 18.73 7.62
C SER A 115 -7.18 20.00 6.77
N ALA A 116 -7.56 21.11 7.40
CA ALA A 116 -7.59 22.43 6.77
C ALA A 116 -6.20 22.84 6.26
N ILE A 117 -5.14 22.52 7.03
CA ILE A 117 -3.75 22.83 6.65
C ILE A 117 -3.34 22.02 5.42
N ALA A 118 -3.59 20.71 5.43
CA ALA A 118 -3.23 19.84 4.30
C ALA A 118 -4.01 20.22 3.04
N SER A 119 -5.30 20.51 3.19
CA SER A 119 -6.16 21.01 2.11
C SER A 119 -5.64 22.34 1.53
N ALA A 120 -5.21 23.28 2.38
CA ALA A 120 -4.66 24.55 1.91
C ALA A 120 -3.35 24.38 1.13
N ILE A 121 -2.44 23.53 1.63
CA ILE A 121 -1.17 23.21 0.95
C ILE A 121 -1.43 22.51 -0.38
N LEU A 122 -2.34 21.54 -0.40
CA LEU A 122 -2.74 20.83 -1.61
C LEU A 122 -3.33 21.81 -2.64
N HIS A 123 -4.29 22.65 -2.26
CA HIS A 123 -4.89 23.63 -3.18
C HIS A 123 -3.85 24.59 -3.76
N LEU A 124 -2.89 25.04 -2.94
CA LEU A 124 -1.77 25.85 -3.42
C LEU A 124 -0.93 25.08 -4.45
N ALA A 125 -0.56 23.84 -4.15
CA ALA A 125 0.21 23.00 -5.09
C ALA A 125 -0.58 22.72 -6.37
N LEU A 126 -1.89 22.48 -6.27
CA LEU A 126 -2.79 22.24 -7.40
C LEU A 126 -2.91 23.46 -8.30
N GLY A 127 -2.93 24.68 -7.75
CA GLY A 127 -2.89 25.92 -8.53
C GLY A 127 -1.68 26.05 -9.46
N TYR A 128 -0.61 25.29 -9.19
CA TYR A 128 0.61 25.27 -10.00
C TYR A 128 0.93 23.88 -10.56
N VAL A 129 -0.01 22.93 -10.52
CA VAL A 129 0.25 21.49 -10.75
C VAL A 129 0.92 21.18 -12.08
N THR A 130 0.59 21.92 -13.15
CA THR A 130 1.16 21.77 -14.50
C THR A 130 2.60 22.28 -14.62
N SER A 131 3.12 22.96 -13.58
CA SER A 131 4.48 23.52 -13.53
C SER A 131 5.33 22.93 -12.41
N VAL A 132 4.73 22.08 -11.56
CA VAL A 132 5.34 21.52 -10.36
C VAL A 132 5.81 20.09 -10.62
N THR A 133 6.90 19.71 -9.96
CA THR A 133 7.38 18.33 -9.88
C THR A 133 7.67 18.01 -8.43
N ILE A 134 7.04 16.95 -7.93
CA ILE A 134 7.11 16.53 -6.52
C ILE A 134 7.59 15.10 -6.45
N ASP A 135 8.57 14.84 -5.60
CA ASP A 135 8.89 13.50 -5.13
C ASP A 135 8.16 13.24 -3.82
N MET A 136 7.50 12.10 -3.73
CA MET A 136 6.84 11.61 -2.53
C MET A 136 7.42 10.23 -2.20
N GLY A 137 7.93 10.07 -0.98
CA GLY A 137 8.36 8.80 -0.42
C GLY A 137 7.45 8.40 0.72
N PHE A 138 7.00 7.14 0.74
CA PHE A 138 6.16 6.56 1.78
C PHE A 138 6.96 5.54 2.58
N LEU A 139 6.86 5.65 3.91
CA LEU A 139 7.60 4.81 4.84
C LEU A 139 6.79 4.55 6.11
N VAL A 140 7.26 3.56 6.86
CA VAL A 140 6.87 3.34 8.25
C VAL A 140 7.93 3.98 9.12
N GLU A 141 7.54 4.92 9.98
CA GLU A 141 8.45 5.59 10.91
C GLU A 141 9.02 4.58 11.92
N SER A 142 10.34 4.59 12.02
CA SER A 142 11.08 3.89 13.07
C SER A 142 10.97 4.70 14.36
N GLN A 143 10.59 4.06 15.47
CA GLN A 143 10.44 4.70 16.78
C GLN A 143 11.43 4.16 17.82
N THR A 144 12.19 3.12 17.48
CA THR A 144 13.29 2.59 18.29
C THR A 144 14.57 2.49 17.46
N GLU A 145 15.71 2.34 18.14
CA GLU A 145 17.02 2.27 17.49
C GLU A 145 17.17 1.03 16.61
N GLU A 146 16.60 -0.10 17.02
CA GLU A 146 16.63 -1.37 16.28
C GLU A 146 15.79 -1.32 15.00
N GLU A 147 14.86 -0.37 14.91
CA GLU A 147 14.03 -0.14 13.73
C GLU A 147 14.74 0.73 12.69
N LEU A 148 15.90 1.31 13.00
CA LEU A 148 16.68 2.14 12.09
C LEU A 148 17.63 1.29 11.21
N PRO A 149 17.97 1.78 9.99
CA PRO A 149 17.47 3.00 9.36
C PRO A 149 16.03 2.84 8.83
N GLU A 150 15.31 3.96 8.73
CA GLU A 150 14.00 4.01 8.05
C GLU A 150 14.14 3.59 6.59
N LYS A 151 13.18 2.78 6.10
CA LYS A 151 13.15 2.29 4.72
C LYS A 151 11.87 2.75 4.02
N LEU A 152 12.01 3.36 2.85
CA LEU A 152 10.87 3.63 1.97
C LEU A 152 10.29 2.30 1.49
N PHE A 153 8.97 2.12 1.60
CA PHE A 153 8.30 1.01 0.95
C PHE A 153 7.79 1.39 -0.45
N GLY A 154 7.71 2.69 -0.74
CA GLY A 154 7.27 3.20 -2.03
C GLY A 154 7.74 4.63 -2.25
N ALA A 155 8.02 4.98 -3.51
CA ALA A 155 8.32 6.35 -3.90
C ALA A 155 7.75 6.64 -5.28
N VAL A 156 7.30 7.87 -5.48
CA VAL A 156 6.73 8.34 -6.75
C VAL A 156 7.20 9.76 -7.04
N ARG A 157 7.47 10.04 -8.31
CA ARG A 157 7.62 11.40 -8.82
C ARG A 157 6.37 11.76 -9.61
N ILE A 158 5.71 12.84 -9.21
CA ILE A 158 4.60 13.44 -9.94
C ILE A 158 5.17 14.62 -10.74
N CYS A 159 5.01 14.57 -12.06
CA CYS A 159 5.48 15.61 -12.98
C CYS A 159 4.27 16.27 -13.65
N GLN A 160 4.10 17.59 -13.45
CA GLN A 160 3.25 18.44 -14.30
C GLN A 160 1.87 17.82 -14.56
N MET A 161 1.22 17.35 -13.49
CA MET A 161 0.00 16.56 -13.59
C MET A 161 -1.14 17.42 -14.16
N GLU A 162 -1.89 16.84 -15.09
CA GLU A 162 -3.06 17.48 -15.68
C GLU A 162 -4.33 16.85 -15.12
N MET A 163 -5.02 17.55 -14.21
CA MET A 163 -6.20 17.00 -13.52
C MET A 163 -7.34 16.64 -14.46
N SER A 164 -7.51 17.35 -15.59
CA SER A 164 -8.51 17.05 -16.62
C SER A 164 -8.31 15.69 -17.31
N SER A 165 -7.13 15.08 -17.20
CA SER A 165 -6.85 13.75 -17.74
C SER A 165 -7.35 12.61 -16.84
N ALA A 166 -7.89 12.92 -15.65
CA ALA A 166 -8.43 11.92 -14.75
C ALA A 166 -9.55 11.11 -15.41
N THR A 167 -9.54 9.81 -15.19
CA THR A 167 -10.53 8.89 -15.75
C THR A 167 -11.45 8.39 -14.65
N PHE A 168 -12.75 8.42 -14.89
CA PHE A 168 -13.72 7.77 -14.03
C PHE A 168 -13.54 6.25 -14.08
N VAL A 169 -13.37 5.63 -12.92
CA VAL A 169 -13.30 4.18 -12.80
C VAL A 169 -14.70 3.67 -12.47
N ASP A 170 -15.36 3.06 -13.45
CA ASP A 170 -16.66 2.43 -13.25
C ASP A 170 -16.53 1.18 -12.39
N THR A 171 -17.08 1.22 -11.19
CA THR A 171 -17.09 0.11 -10.22
C THR A 171 -18.27 -0.85 -10.44
N THR A 172 -19.25 -0.48 -11.27
CA THR A 172 -20.46 -1.29 -11.50
C THR A 172 -20.26 -2.42 -12.52
N SER A 173 -19.21 -2.34 -13.35
CA SER A 173 -18.82 -3.42 -14.26
C SER A 173 -17.99 -4.50 -13.54
N SER A 174 -18.60 -5.13 -12.53
CA SER A 174 -18.02 -6.29 -11.85
C SER A 174 -17.92 -7.48 -12.80
N ARG A 175 -16.84 -7.60 -13.57
CA ARG A 175 -16.36 -8.94 -13.94
C ARG A 175 -16.04 -9.63 -12.63
N LYS A 176 -16.87 -10.59 -12.22
CA LYS A 176 -16.65 -11.43 -11.03
C LYS A 176 -15.19 -11.87 -11.04
N VAL A 177 -14.37 -11.26 -10.18
CA VAL A 177 -13.05 -11.80 -9.86
C VAL A 177 -13.37 -13.08 -9.10
N LEU A 178 -13.29 -14.21 -9.81
CA LEU A 178 -13.52 -15.51 -9.21
C LEU A 178 -12.56 -15.66 -8.02
N PRO A 179 -13.04 -16.05 -6.82
CA PRO A 179 -12.16 -16.29 -5.70
C PRO A 179 -11.14 -17.35 -6.12
N THR A 180 -9.85 -17.01 -5.99
CA THR A 180 -8.74 -17.93 -6.22
C THR A 180 -8.96 -19.15 -5.33
N VAL A 181 -9.14 -20.32 -5.94
CA VAL A 181 -9.31 -21.58 -5.24
C VAL A 181 -8.07 -21.82 -4.36
N ASN A 182 -8.30 -22.02 -3.07
CA ASN A 182 -7.28 -22.49 -2.12
C ASN A 182 -6.80 -23.88 -2.54
N LEU A 183 -5.73 -23.96 -3.35
CA LEU A 183 -4.96 -25.20 -3.52
C LEU A 183 -4.01 -25.37 -2.32
N HIS A 184 -4.56 -25.60 -1.15
CA HIS A 184 -3.86 -26.22 -0.02
C HIS A 184 -4.86 -27.11 0.70
N ASN A 185 -4.99 -28.34 0.20
CA ASN A 185 -5.31 -29.56 0.96
C ASN A 185 -5.48 -30.71 -0.01
N ASN A 186 -4.35 -31.27 -0.48
CA ASN A 186 -4.27 -32.70 -0.76
C ASN A 186 -2.79 -33.10 -0.83
N VAL A 187 -2.21 -33.34 0.35
CA VAL A 187 -1.01 -34.15 0.47
C VAL A 187 -1.42 -35.40 1.25
N ASN A 188 -1.51 -36.48 0.48
CA ASN A 188 -1.52 -37.90 0.83
C ASN A 188 -1.37 -38.25 2.32
N SER A 189 -2.45 -38.78 2.92
CA SER A 189 -2.32 -39.75 4.00
C SER A 189 -2.24 -41.15 3.36
N SER A 190 -1.02 -41.60 3.09
CA SER A 190 -0.73 -43.01 2.86
C SER A 190 -0.98 -43.78 4.16
N ARG A 191 -2.08 -44.55 4.19
CA ARG A 191 -2.36 -45.56 5.22
C ARG A 191 -1.26 -46.60 5.23
N VAL A 192 -0.48 -46.64 6.31
CA VAL A 192 0.33 -47.79 6.69
C VAL A 192 -0.60 -48.75 7.43
N GLN A 193 -0.83 -49.94 6.88
CA GLN A 193 -1.45 -51.04 7.62
C GLN A 193 -0.39 -51.67 8.51
N ALA A 194 -0.62 -51.63 9.82
CA ALA A 194 0.05 -52.50 10.78
C ALA A 194 -0.87 -53.70 11.03
N GLU A 195 -0.47 -54.89 10.58
CA GLU A 195 -1.02 -56.15 11.07
C GLU A 195 -0.28 -56.52 12.36
N GLU A 196 -0.95 -56.36 13.50
CA GLU A 196 -0.52 -57.01 14.74
C GLU A 196 -1.09 -58.42 14.80
N LYS A 197 -0.19 -59.39 14.97
CA LYS A 197 -0.48 -60.78 15.28
C LYS A 197 -1.07 -60.88 16.69
N GLY A 198 -2.17 -61.61 16.83
CA GLY A 198 -2.67 -62.13 18.10
C GLY A 198 -3.19 -63.55 17.89
N GLU A 199 -2.36 -64.53 18.20
CA GLU A 199 -2.76 -65.92 18.46
C GLU A 199 -3.54 -66.00 19.78
N ASN A 200 -4.61 -66.82 19.77
CA ASN A 200 -5.03 -67.77 20.83
C ASN A 200 -5.51 -67.17 22.18
N ASP A 201 -6.53 -67.67 22.89
CA ASP A 201 -7.08 -69.02 23.05
C ASP A 201 -8.49 -68.95 23.71
N ASP A 202 -9.18 -70.10 23.64
CA ASP A 202 -10.15 -70.68 24.59
C ASP A 202 -11.69 -70.50 24.43
N ASP A 203 -12.30 -71.69 24.55
CA ASP A 203 -13.70 -72.18 24.64
C ASP A 203 -14.62 -72.21 23.40
#